data_AF-A0A4R8Q3M1-F1
#
_entry.id   AF-A0A4R8Q3M1-F1
#
_cell.length_a   1.000
_cell.length_b   1.000
_cell.length_c   1.000
_cell.angle_alpha   90.00
_cell.angle_beta   90.00
_cell.angle_gamma   90.00
#
_symmetry.space_group_name_H-M   'P 1'
#
loop_
_entity.id
_entity.type
_entity.pdbx_description
1 polymer ?
#
loop_
_entity_poly.entity_id
_entity_poly.type
_entity_poly.pdbx_seq_one_letter_code
_entity_poly.pdbx_strand_id
1 'polypeptide(L)'
;MGKLPSLSERGKEYYALDLASNLPPGTDSPDQLNTNRRQPRPPAEPKRPLPEWPPEAERKGKWISAYLDKLDPETEYDQIIKTATFFTGNSFAIALGYTSTLLHLAQTPAGAAATHHGGKIFRRGHQRFYETQDFILDCMWHGSSSAAARSRAGTVNRIHARIWRDVPGAYSSPFEGEMSLIGSAFFETMLRKLVGARRADPHPVLAAAWPAWAERVLAHFRTEPADGGGSFAVNFPRDFDELERFYRWFQNLPMDRFTNDEDRRKGHELAEAFTRQFCELWFPRQLHWLGRLVLLTIVPRQVREQQQLGHPNRFGAALVRLFFKIQIDLADALPDPVRPSFYDDYMACKGWGWSKIDANVVRVQKRSAQKLNVLLVVLLVIVGAGLFWRSSKGL
;
A
#
# COMPACT_ATOMS: atom_id res chain seq x y z
N MET A 1 20.84 -28.52 5.99
CA MET A 1 20.82 -27.20 5.32
C MET A 1 22.25 -26.76 5.11
N GLY A 2 22.63 -26.40 3.89
CA GLY A 2 23.99 -25.93 3.57
C GLY A 2 24.30 -24.59 4.25
N LYS A 3 25.60 -24.26 4.36
CA LYS A 3 26.06 -22.96 4.87
C LYS A 3 25.57 -21.86 3.92
N LEU A 4 24.93 -20.83 4.47
CA LEU A 4 24.52 -19.65 3.68
C LEU A 4 25.75 -18.92 3.14
N PRO A 5 25.71 -18.42 1.89
CA PRO A 5 26.80 -17.63 1.33
C PRO A 5 26.97 -16.31 2.10
N SER A 6 28.23 -15.94 2.31
CA SER A 6 28.65 -14.63 2.81
C SER A 6 28.22 -13.51 1.85
N LEU A 7 28.18 -12.26 2.33
CA LEU A 7 27.77 -11.13 1.49
C LEU A 7 28.62 -10.98 0.22
N SER A 8 29.92 -11.30 0.28
CA SER A 8 30.82 -11.29 -0.88
C SER A 8 30.58 -12.43 -1.86
N GLU A 9 29.91 -13.50 -1.43
CA GLU A 9 29.54 -14.65 -2.27
C GLU A 9 28.12 -14.49 -2.87
N ARG A 10 27.33 -13.51 -2.39
CA ARG A 10 26.01 -13.22 -2.93
C ARG A 10 26.14 -12.41 -4.20
N GLY A 11 25.76 -13.01 -5.34
CA GLY A 11 25.63 -12.34 -6.62
C GLY A 11 24.18 -11.98 -6.94
N LYS A 12 23.96 -11.42 -8.13
CA LYS A 12 22.63 -11.00 -8.60
C LYS A 12 21.58 -12.11 -8.64
N GLU A 13 22.02 -13.36 -8.84
CA GLU A 13 21.14 -14.53 -8.91
C GLU A 13 20.72 -15.03 -7.52
N TYR A 14 21.29 -14.50 -6.44
CA TYR A 14 21.06 -15.02 -5.08
C TYR A 14 19.58 -14.99 -4.67
N TYR A 15 18.83 -13.96 -5.10
CA TYR A 15 17.40 -13.84 -4.85
C TYR A 15 16.53 -14.16 -6.07
N ALA A 16 17.10 -14.69 -7.15
CA ALA A 16 16.32 -15.01 -8.34
C ALA A 16 15.28 -16.10 -8.03
N LEU A 17 14.04 -15.86 -8.43
CA LEU A 17 12.96 -16.84 -8.32
C LEU A 17 12.85 -17.63 -9.62
N ASP A 18 12.75 -18.95 -9.53
CA ASP A 18 12.41 -19.77 -10.70
C ASP A 18 10.90 -19.66 -10.98
N LEU A 19 10.57 -18.89 -12.01
CA LEU A 19 9.20 -18.60 -12.44
C LEU A 19 8.83 -19.29 -13.77
N ALA A 20 9.67 -20.20 -14.29
CA ALA A 20 9.49 -20.77 -15.63
C ALA A 20 8.13 -21.45 -15.82
N SER A 21 7.56 -22.02 -14.75
CA SER A 21 6.25 -22.69 -14.76
C SER A 21 5.09 -21.83 -14.23
N ASN A 22 5.34 -20.57 -13.84
CA ASN A 22 4.35 -19.69 -13.23
C ASN A 22 4.70 -18.21 -13.47
N LEU A 23 4.61 -17.80 -14.73
CA LEU A 23 5.01 -16.47 -15.17
C LEU A 23 4.12 -15.37 -14.56
N PRO A 24 4.68 -14.17 -14.29
CA PRO A 24 3.88 -13.03 -13.88
C PRO A 24 2.90 -12.62 -14.99
N PRO A 25 1.64 -12.29 -14.65
CA PRO A 25 0.71 -11.69 -15.61
C PRO A 25 1.32 -10.45 -16.28
N GLY A 26 1.15 -10.36 -17.60
CA GLY A 26 1.87 -9.40 -18.45
C GLY A 26 3.16 -9.95 -19.08
N THR A 27 3.54 -11.19 -18.73
CA THR A 27 4.61 -11.98 -19.35
C THR A 27 4.04 -13.29 -19.91
N ASP A 28 4.07 -13.43 -21.23
CA ASP A 28 3.42 -14.55 -21.94
C ASP A 28 4.35 -15.76 -22.16
N SER A 29 5.67 -15.57 -22.03
CA SER A 29 6.66 -16.64 -22.22
C SER A 29 7.91 -16.45 -21.35
N PRO A 30 8.69 -17.52 -21.08
CA PRO A 30 9.99 -17.40 -20.39
C PRO A 30 10.99 -16.53 -21.15
N ASP A 31 10.91 -16.49 -22.48
CA ASP A 31 11.71 -15.59 -23.31
C ASP A 31 11.37 -14.11 -23.03
N GLN A 32 10.09 -13.79 -22.90
CA GLN A 32 9.64 -12.44 -22.54
C GLN A 32 10.04 -12.05 -21.11
N LEU A 33 10.23 -13.01 -20.19
CA LEU A 33 10.74 -12.72 -18.85
C LEU A 33 12.21 -12.27 -18.89
N ASN A 34 13.03 -12.96 -19.68
CA ASN A 34 14.49 -12.88 -19.59
C ASN A 34 15.14 -12.03 -20.69
N THR A 35 14.64 -12.10 -21.91
CA THR A 35 15.35 -11.62 -23.11
C THR A 35 14.51 -10.62 -23.91
N ASN A 36 13.27 -10.95 -24.26
CA ASN A 36 12.42 -10.12 -25.09
C ASN A 36 11.31 -9.42 -24.29
N ARG A 37 11.71 -8.63 -23.29
CA ARG A 37 10.78 -7.99 -22.35
C ARG A 37 9.89 -6.94 -23.05
N ARG A 38 8.59 -6.98 -22.77
CA ARG A 38 7.61 -5.96 -23.20
C ARG A 38 7.98 -4.62 -22.57
N GLN A 39 8.27 -3.64 -23.41
CA GLN A 39 8.70 -2.32 -22.94
C GLN A 39 7.53 -1.47 -22.43
N PRO A 40 7.81 -0.47 -21.56
CA PRO A 40 6.78 0.45 -21.10
C PRO A 40 6.09 1.17 -22.26
N ARG A 41 4.78 1.44 -22.17
CA ARG A 41 4.05 2.22 -23.19
C ARG A 41 4.70 3.61 -23.38
N PRO A 42 4.76 4.13 -24.62
CA PRO A 42 5.10 5.55 -24.82
C PRO A 42 4.06 6.44 -24.12
N PRO A 43 4.44 7.67 -23.69
CA PRO A 43 3.47 8.63 -23.17
C PRO A 43 2.37 8.88 -24.19
N ALA A 44 1.11 8.84 -23.76
CA ALA A 44 0.00 9.20 -24.62
C ALA A 44 -0.01 10.72 -24.82
N GLU A 45 -0.31 11.16 -26.04
CA GLU A 45 -0.40 12.58 -26.35
C GLU A 45 -1.78 13.14 -25.95
N PRO A 46 -1.84 14.30 -25.26
CA PRO A 46 -3.11 14.92 -24.94
C PRO A 46 -3.92 15.23 -26.21
N LYS A 47 -5.13 14.69 -26.30
CA LYS A 47 -6.05 14.93 -27.43
C LYS A 47 -6.75 16.29 -27.35
N ARG A 48 -6.78 16.90 -26.15
CA ARG A 48 -7.46 18.17 -25.84
C ARG A 48 -6.92 18.79 -24.54
N PRO A 49 -7.27 20.05 -24.22
CA PRO A 49 -7.04 20.61 -22.89
C PRO A 49 -7.75 19.78 -21.80
N LEU A 50 -7.07 19.61 -20.66
CA LEU A 50 -7.59 18.82 -19.55
C LEU A 50 -8.85 19.47 -18.97
N PRO A 51 -9.97 18.75 -18.86
CA PRO A 51 -11.18 19.27 -18.22
C PRO A 51 -10.93 19.59 -16.74
N GLU A 52 -11.24 20.82 -16.31
CA GLU A 52 -11.17 21.19 -14.90
C GLU A 52 -12.29 20.53 -14.09
N TRP A 53 -12.09 20.42 -12.77
CA TRP A 53 -13.18 20.03 -11.88
C TRP A 53 -14.31 21.06 -11.97
N PRO A 54 -15.59 20.63 -11.94
CA PRO A 54 -16.71 21.55 -11.83
C PRO A 54 -16.53 22.51 -10.64
N PRO A 55 -17.05 23.75 -10.68
CA PRO A 55 -17.08 24.64 -9.52
C PRO A 55 -17.70 23.98 -8.28
N GLU A 56 -17.25 24.34 -7.07
CA GLU A 56 -17.75 23.72 -5.82
C GLU A 56 -19.29 23.76 -5.71
N ALA A 57 -19.92 24.85 -6.17
CA ALA A 57 -21.37 25.02 -6.15
C ALA A 57 -22.14 24.03 -7.05
N GLU A 58 -21.48 23.44 -8.05
CA GLU A 58 -22.04 22.49 -9.02
C GLU A 58 -21.79 21.03 -8.63
N ARG A 59 -20.89 20.77 -7.67
CA ARG A 59 -20.56 19.42 -7.18
C ARG A 59 -21.66 18.88 -6.27
N LYS A 60 -22.66 18.22 -6.84
CA LYS A 60 -23.80 17.65 -6.12
C LYS A 60 -24.00 16.17 -6.44
N GLY A 61 -24.52 15.41 -5.48
CA GLY A 61 -24.81 13.99 -5.66
C GLY A 61 -23.55 13.19 -6.01
N LYS A 62 -23.61 12.38 -7.07
CA LYS A 62 -22.49 11.55 -7.56
C LYS A 62 -21.68 12.22 -8.66
N TRP A 63 -21.19 13.43 -8.38
CA TRP A 63 -20.52 14.27 -9.37
C TRP A 63 -19.16 13.73 -9.80
N ILE A 64 -18.45 12.96 -8.96
CA ILE A 64 -17.13 12.41 -9.31
C ILE A 64 -17.29 11.43 -10.46
N SER A 65 -18.24 10.49 -10.37
CA SER A 65 -18.54 9.54 -11.45
C SER A 65 -18.85 10.28 -12.76
N ALA A 66 -19.76 11.26 -12.70
CA ALA A 66 -20.15 12.05 -13.87
C ALA A 66 -19.00 12.90 -14.44
N TYR A 67 -18.02 13.28 -13.63
CA TYR A 67 -16.80 13.94 -14.10
C TYR A 67 -15.82 12.94 -14.72
N LEU A 68 -15.62 11.78 -14.11
CA LEU A 68 -14.77 10.72 -14.66
C LEU A 68 -15.28 10.24 -16.03
N ASP A 69 -16.60 10.12 -16.23
CA ASP A 69 -17.20 9.75 -17.52
C ASP A 69 -16.87 10.71 -18.66
N LYS A 70 -16.43 11.93 -18.35
CA LYS A 70 -16.00 12.90 -19.36
C LYS A 70 -14.55 12.72 -19.78
N LEU A 71 -13.73 11.99 -19.00
CA LEU A 71 -12.29 11.90 -19.17
C LEU A 71 -11.88 10.71 -20.04
N ASP A 72 -10.79 10.87 -20.79
CA ASP A 72 -10.16 9.80 -21.56
C ASP A 72 -9.11 9.07 -20.69
N PRO A 73 -9.32 7.80 -20.30
CA PRO A 73 -8.37 7.06 -19.47
C PRO A 73 -7.02 6.79 -20.14
N GLU A 74 -6.88 6.94 -21.45
CA GLU A 74 -5.59 6.76 -22.13
C GLU A 74 -4.68 7.99 -21.98
N THR A 75 -5.25 9.20 -22.02
CA THR A 75 -4.49 10.45 -22.07
C THR A 75 -4.65 11.32 -20.82
N GLU A 76 -5.73 11.13 -20.06
CA GLU A 76 -6.11 11.96 -18.90
C GLU A 76 -6.07 11.15 -17.58
N TYR A 77 -5.38 10.00 -17.56
CA TYR A 77 -5.26 9.12 -16.38
C TYR A 77 -4.73 9.83 -15.14
N ASP A 78 -3.80 10.80 -15.27
CA ASP A 78 -3.27 11.54 -14.12
C ASP A 78 -4.39 12.32 -13.40
N GLN A 79 -5.34 12.89 -14.15
CA GLN A 79 -6.48 13.62 -13.58
C GLN A 79 -7.53 12.67 -12.98
N ILE A 80 -7.75 11.52 -13.61
CA ILE A 80 -8.63 10.47 -13.08
C ILE A 80 -8.13 9.99 -11.72
N ILE A 81 -6.83 9.63 -11.64
CA ILE A 81 -6.20 9.18 -10.39
C ILE A 81 -6.21 10.28 -9.35
N LYS A 82 -5.83 11.51 -9.70
CA LYS A 82 -5.87 12.66 -8.80
C LYS A 82 -7.27 12.85 -8.21
N THR A 83 -8.30 12.82 -9.05
CA THR A 83 -9.68 13.04 -8.62
C THR A 83 -10.14 11.91 -7.68
N ALA A 84 -9.93 10.66 -8.07
CA ALA A 84 -10.31 9.52 -7.24
C ALA A 84 -9.58 9.57 -5.88
N THR A 85 -8.25 9.68 -5.88
CA THR A 85 -7.46 9.66 -4.65
C THR A 85 -7.80 10.79 -3.70
N PHE A 86 -7.86 12.04 -4.18
CA PHE A 86 -7.93 13.19 -3.27
C PHE A 86 -9.34 13.52 -2.79
N PHE A 87 -10.38 13.06 -3.47
CA PHE A 87 -11.77 13.23 -3.03
C PHE A 87 -12.30 12.07 -2.21
N THR A 88 -11.88 10.83 -2.47
CA THR A 88 -12.42 9.66 -1.74
C THR A 88 -11.43 9.05 -0.75
N GLY A 89 -10.14 9.36 -0.89
CA GLY A 89 -9.08 8.87 -0.02
C GLY A 89 -9.11 9.47 1.38
N ASN A 90 -8.46 8.77 2.31
CA ASN A 90 -8.14 9.28 3.64
C ASN A 90 -6.87 8.61 4.17
N SER A 91 -6.22 9.27 5.13
CA SER A 91 -4.95 8.83 5.69
C SER A 91 -4.99 7.41 6.30
N PHE A 92 -6.11 7.00 6.91
CA PHE A 92 -6.25 5.66 7.50
C PHE A 92 -6.28 4.58 6.42
N ALA A 93 -7.13 4.74 5.39
CA ALA A 93 -7.23 3.79 4.28
C ALA A 93 -5.90 3.65 3.52
N ILE A 94 -5.21 4.77 3.31
CA ILE A 94 -3.89 4.80 2.69
C ILE A 94 -2.84 4.06 3.54
N ALA A 95 -2.83 4.28 4.85
CA ALA A 95 -1.93 3.54 5.75
C ALA A 95 -2.23 2.05 5.78
N LEU A 96 -3.51 1.67 5.71
CA LEU A 96 -3.95 0.29 5.65
C LEU A 96 -3.48 -0.39 4.35
N GLY A 97 -3.65 0.27 3.20
CA GLY A 97 -3.19 -0.21 1.90
C GLY A 97 -1.66 -0.29 1.79
N TYR A 98 -0.95 0.72 2.31
CA TYR A 98 0.51 0.71 2.43
C TYR A 98 1.01 -0.47 3.24
N THR A 99 0.42 -0.69 4.42
CA THR A 99 0.82 -1.78 5.32
C THR A 99 0.59 -3.13 4.64
N SER A 100 -0.59 -3.33 4.06
CA SER A 100 -0.90 -4.57 3.32
C SER A 100 0.08 -4.81 2.17
N THR A 101 0.37 -3.78 1.36
CA THR A 101 1.27 -3.88 0.21
C THR A 101 2.71 -4.21 0.65
N LEU A 102 3.22 -3.58 1.71
CA LEU A 102 4.57 -3.88 2.20
C LEU A 102 4.68 -5.27 2.83
N LEU A 103 3.60 -5.80 3.40
CA LEU A 103 3.56 -7.20 3.86
C LEU A 103 3.64 -8.19 2.69
N HIS A 104 3.04 -7.87 1.54
CA HIS A 104 3.24 -8.65 0.32
C HIS A 104 4.69 -8.56 -0.15
N LEU A 105 5.27 -7.37 -0.23
CA LEU A 105 6.64 -7.19 -0.71
C LEU A 105 7.67 -7.90 0.18
N ALA A 106 7.47 -7.86 1.50
CA ALA A 106 8.33 -8.55 2.47
C ALA A 106 8.29 -10.08 2.33
N GLN A 107 7.37 -10.66 1.55
CA GLN A 107 7.27 -12.12 1.40
C GLN A 107 8.38 -12.68 0.51
N THR A 108 8.88 -11.84 -0.41
CA THR A 108 10.01 -12.17 -1.28
C THR A 108 11.33 -12.09 -0.51
N PRO A 109 12.29 -13.00 -0.74
CA PRO A 109 13.61 -12.91 -0.13
C PRO A 109 14.33 -11.58 -0.40
N ALA A 110 14.33 -11.11 -1.65
CA ALA A 110 14.92 -9.82 -2.03
C ALA A 110 14.22 -8.64 -1.35
N GLY A 111 12.89 -8.59 -1.38
CA GLY A 111 12.12 -7.53 -0.74
C GLY A 111 12.30 -7.50 0.78
N ALA A 112 12.36 -8.67 1.43
CA ALA A 112 12.68 -8.81 2.85
C ALA A 112 14.09 -8.29 3.15
N ALA A 113 15.10 -8.75 2.43
CA ALA A 113 16.48 -8.34 2.64
C ALA A 113 16.69 -6.84 2.42
N ALA A 114 16.15 -6.29 1.34
CA ALA A 114 16.28 -4.88 0.98
C ALA A 114 15.60 -3.95 2.00
N THR A 115 14.40 -4.33 2.47
CA THR A 115 13.64 -3.50 3.41
C THR A 115 14.19 -3.61 4.84
N HIS A 116 14.72 -4.77 5.20
CA HIS A 116 15.37 -4.99 6.50
C HIS A 116 16.70 -4.24 6.59
N HIS A 117 17.42 -4.13 5.47
CA HIS A 117 18.68 -3.41 5.38
C HIS A 117 18.59 -1.96 5.89
N GLY A 118 19.58 -1.56 6.68
CA GLY A 118 19.63 -0.23 7.32
C GLY A 118 18.65 -0.03 8.49
N GLY A 119 17.71 -0.96 8.72
CA GLY A 119 16.83 -0.98 9.89
C GLY A 119 15.92 0.23 10.06
N LYS A 120 15.65 0.98 8.98
CA LYS A 120 14.90 2.24 9.03
C LYS A 120 13.48 2.03 9.56
N ILE A 121 12.82 0.94 9.19
CA ILE A 121 11.48 0.61 9.68
C ILE A 121 11.44 0.41 11.21
N PHE A 122 12.50 -0.13 11.81
CA PHE A 122 12.56 -0.38 13.25
C PHE A 122 12.85 0.88 14.07
N ARG A 123 13.63 1.83 13.51
CA ARG A 123 14.12 3.02 14.24
C ARG A 123 13.35 4.29 13.91
N ARG A 124 12.86 4.39 12.67
CA ARG A 124 12.22 5.57 12.07
C ARG A 124 11.07 5.17 11.17
N GLY A 125 10.24 4.27 11.69
CA GLY A 125 9.15 3.69 10.95
C GLY A 125 8.21 4.76 10.43
N HIS A 126 7.76 5.68 11.29
CA HIS A 126 6.78 6.69 10.91
C HIS A 126 7.36 7.63 9.87
N GLN A 127 8.62 8.06 10.02
CA GLN A 127 9.30 8.83 8.98
C GLN A 127 9.30 8.08 7.64
N ARG A 128 9.63 6.78 7.62
CA ARG A 128 9.59 5.95 6.39
C ARG A 128 8.20 5.92 5.76
N PHE A 129 7.15 5.76 6.57
CA PHE A 129 5.76 5.77 6.10
C PHE A 129 5.45 7.09 5.39
N TYR A 130 5.61 8.21 6.07
CA TYR A 130 5.25 9.52 5.51
C TYR A 130 6.12 9.93 4.34
N GLU A 131 7.41 9.58 4.29
CA GLU A 131 8.25 9.82 3.10
C GLU A 131 7.78 8.99 1.89
N THR A 132 7.32 7.76 2.11
CA THR A 132 6.76 6.93 1.04
C THR A 132 5.44 7.51 0.55
N GLN A 133 4.57 7.95 1.47
CA GLN A 133 3.30 8.58 1.14
C GLN A 133 3.51 9.90 0.40
N ASP A 134 4.42 10.76 0.87
CA ASP A 134 4.76 12.02 0.21
C ASP A 134 5.16 11.81 -1.24
N PHE A 135 5.96 10.77 -1.53
CA PHE A 135 6.33 10.43 -2.90
C PHE A 135 5.14 9.95 -3.75
N ILE A 136 4.35 8.98 -3.29
CA ILE A 136 3.21 8.46 -4.07
C ILE A 136 2.17 9.56 -4.30
N LEU A 137 1.89 10.37 -3.28
CA LEU A 137 0.91 11.45 -3.36
C LEU A 137 1.40 12.60 -4.23
N ASP A 138 2.71 12.89 -4.28
CA ASP A 138 3.29 13.80 -5.29
C ASP A 138 3.00 13.31 -6.71
N CYS A 139 3.15 12.01 -6.97
CA CYS A 139 2.84 11.42 -8.28
C CYS A 139 1.35 11.50 -8.61
N MET A 140 0.47 11.30 -7.62
CA MET A 140 -0.99 11.38 -7.81
C MET A 140 -1.48 12.82 -7.97
N TRP A 141 -0.85 13.79 -7.29
CA TRP A 141 -1.29 15.19 -7.31
C TRP A 141 -0.77 15.98 -8.52
N HIS A 142 0.52 15.80 -8.84
CA HIS A 142 1.19 16.51 -9.93
C HIS A 142 1.17 15.75 -11.25
N GLY A 143 0.88 14.45 -11.21
CA GLY A 143 0.93 13.54 -12.35
C GLY A 143 2.18 12.66 -12.35
N SER A 144 2.00 11.45 -12.89
CA SER A 144 2.97 10.35 -12.95
C SER A 144 4.26 10.69 -13.71
N SER A 145 4.22 11.72 -14.56
CA SER A 145 5.38 12.22 -15.32
C SER A 145 5.71 13.68 -15.02
N SER A 146 5.27 14.21 -13.89
CA SER A 146 5.65 15.56 -13.48
C SER A 146 7.14 15.68 -13.19
N ALA A 147 7.68 16.90 -13.24
CA ALA A 147 9.06 17.17 -12.83
C ALA A 147 9.29 16.76 -11.35
N ALA A 148 8.27 16.94 -10.50
CA ALA A 148 8.28 16.49 -9.11
C ALA A 148 8.43 14.96 -9.03
N ALA A 149 7.58 14.20 -9.73
CA ALA A 149 7.65 12.74 -9.76
C ALA A 149 9.03 12.23 -10.23
N ARG A 150 9.56 12.79 -11.33
CA ARG A 150 10.90 12.41 -11.84
C ARG A 150 12.02 12.70 -10.84
N SER A 151 12.01 13.88 -10.23
CA SER A 151 13.02 14.28 -9.25
C SER A 151 13.01 13.36 -8.02
N ARG A 152 11.82 13.03 -7.52
CA ARG A 152 11.65 12.12 -6.38
C ARG A 152 12.06 10.69 -6.74
N ALA A 153 11.64 10.18 -7.90
CA ALA A 153 12.07 8.86 -8.38
C ALA A 153 13.60 8.78 -8.49
N GLY A 154 14.27 9.82 -8.97
CA GLY A 154 15.74 9.91 -8.97
C GLY A 154 16.35 9.82 -7.57
N THR A 155 15.68 10.38 -6.55
CA THR A 155 16.10 10.24 -5.15
C THR A 155 15.93 8.81 -4.64
N VAL A 156 14.80 8.17 -4.95
CA VAL A 156 14.56 6.77 -4.57
C VAL A 156 15.52 5.82 -5.28
N ASN A 157 15.80 6.03 -6.57
CA ASN A 157 16.80 5.25 -7.31
C ASN A 157 18.20 5.33 -6.65
N ARG A 158 18.60 6.49 -6.14
CA ARG A 158 19.86 6.60 -5.36
C ARG A 158 19.82 5.83 -4.05
N ILE A 159 18.66 5.74 -3.41
CA ILE A 159 18.47 4.92 -2.20
C ILE A 159 18.56 3.44 -2.56
N HIS A 160 17.84 2.98 -3.58
CA HIS A 160 17.94 1.60 -4.08
C HIS A 160 19.38 1.27 -4.47
N ALA A 161 20.08 2.22 -5.10
CA ALA A 161 21.49 2.08 -5.46
C ALA A 161 22.46 1.93 -4.28
N ARG A 162 22.11 2.51 -3.13
CA ARG A 162 22.87 2.23 -1.91
C ARG A 162 22.56 0.84 -1.39
N ILE A 163 21.29 0.42 -1.41
CA ILE A 163 20.86 -0.85 -0.85
C ILE A 163 21.41 -2.04 -1.65
N TRP A 164 21.31 -2.06 -2.98
CA TRP A 164 21.78 -3.24 -3.75
C TRP A 164 23.30 -3.43 -3.70
N ARG A 165 24.09 -2.41 -3.33
CA ARG A 165 25.54 -2.59 -3.07
C ARG A 165 25.81 -3.46 -1.85
N ASP A 166 24.94 -3.38 -0.84
CA ASP A 166 25.06 -4.13 0.41
C ASP A 166 24.12 -5.36 0.45
N VAL A 167 23.19 -5.45 -0.51
CA VAL A 167 22.24 -6.54 -0.70
C VAL A 167 22.17 -6.89 -2.19
N PRO A 168 23.23 -7.50 -2.78
CA PRO A 168 23.23 -7.83 -4.21
C PRO A 168 22.06 -8.73 -4.61
N GLY A 169 21.48 -8.50 -5.78
CA GLY A 169 20.29 -9.20 -6.28
C GLY A 169 18.96 -8.59 -5.83
N ALA A 170 18.95 -7.68 -4.83
CA ALA A 170 17.75 -6.91 -4.53
C ALA A 170 17.44 -5.93 -5.68
N TYR A 171 16.15 -5.73 -6.00
CA TYR A 171 15.71 -4.84 -7.08
C TYR A 171 16.15 -5.27 -8.49
N SER A 172 16.61 -6.51 -8.64
CA SER A 172 16.95 -7.11 -9.94
C SER A 172 15.69 -7.52 -10.72
N SER A 173 14.66 -7.97 -10.01
CA SER A 173 13.40 -8.43 -10.60
C SER A 173 12.34 -7.32 -10.69
N PRO A 174 11.93 -6.87 -11.89
CA PRO A 174 10.94 -5.79 -12.07
C PRO A 174 9.62 -6.05 -11.33
N PHE A 175 9.09 -7.28 -11.42
CA PHE A 175 7.80 -7.66 -10.83
C PHE A 175 7.71 -7.42 -9.31
N GLU A 176 8.84 -7.46 -8.58
CA GLU A 176 8.87 -7.11 -7.16
C GLU A 176 8.59 -5.62 -6.96
N GLY A 177 9.16 -4.76 -7.81
CA GLY A 177 8.87 -3.33 -7.84
C GLY A 177 7.44 -3.04 -8.28
N GLU A 178 6.93 -3.77 -9.28
CA GLU A 178 5.58 -3.59 -9.82
C GLU A 178 4.50 -3.77 -8.74
N MET A 179 4.65 -4.78 -7.89
CA MET A 179 3.73 -5.06 -6.79
C MET A 179 3.51 -3.84 -5.88
N SER A 180 4.49 -2.94 -5.74
CA SER A 180 4.35 -1.74 -4.91
C SER A 180 3.27 -0.76 -5.43
N LEU A 181 3.14 -0.59 -6.75
CA LEU A 181 2.13 0.29 -7.37
C LEU A 181 0.85 -0.48 -7.70
N ILE A 182 0.93 -1.78 -8.01
CA ILE A 182 -0.24 -2.64 -8.18
C ILE A 182 -1.02 -2.74 -6.86
N GLY A 183 -0.31 -2.81 -5.73
CA GLY A 183 -0.92 -2.72 -4.40
C GLY A 183 -1.71 -1.43 -4.21
N SER A 184 -1.17 -0.28 -4.62
CA SER A 184 -1.91 1.00 -4.58
C SER A 184 -3.13 1.01 -5.50
N ALA A 185 -3.03 0.41 -6.69
CA ALA A 185 -4.11 0.39 -7.67
C ALA A 185 -5.27 -0.54 -7.28
N PHE A 186 -4.96 -1.72 -6.72
CA PHE A 186 -5.92 -2.80 -6.53
C PHE A 186 -6.39 -2.98 -5.08
N PHE A 187 -5.70 -2.40 -4.09
CA PHE A 187 -6.01 -2.64 -2.67
C PHE A 187 -7.47 -2.33 -2.30
N GLU A 188 -8.03 -1.21 -2.77
CA GLU A 188 -9.43 -0.86 -2.47
C GLU A 188 -10.39 -1.92 -3.04
N THR A 189 -10.21 -2.33 -4.29
CA THR A 189 -11.01 -3.38 -4.93
C THR A 189 -10.87 -4.72 -4.19
N MET A 190 -9.66 -5.09 -3.79
CA MET A 190 -9.42 -6.27 -2.96
C MET A 190 -10.21 -6.18 -1.65
N LEU A 191 -10.16 -5.05 -0.94
CA LEU A 191 -10.89 -4.84 0.31
C LEU A 191 -12.40 -4.91 0.10
N ARG A 192 -12.93 -4.26 -0.95
CA ARG A 192 -14.35 -4.31 -1.32
C ARG A 192 -14.82 -5.74 -1.59
N LYS A 193 -14.05 -6.53 -2.34
CA LYS A 193 -14.33 -7.95 -2.60
C LYS A 193 -14.25 -8.78 -1.32
N LEU A 194 -13.25 -8.56 -0.47
CA LEU A 194 -13.06 -9.28 0.80
C LEU A 194 -14.25 -9.12 1.76
N VAL A 195 -14.84 -7.92 1.80
CA VAL A 195 -15.95 -7.61 2.73
C VAL A 195 -17.33 -7.80 2.10
N GLY A 196 -17.39 -8.12 0.81
CA GLY A 196 -18.65 -8.24 0.07
C GLY A 196 -19.39 -6.90 -0.04
N ALA A 197 -18.68 -5.81 -0.33
CA ALA A 197 -19.29 -4.50 -0.58
C ALA A 197 -20.27 -4.57 -1.77
N ARG A 198 -21.33 -3.74 -1.75
CA ARG A 198 -22.36 -3.73 -2.80
C ARG A 198 -21.78 -3.38 -4.18
N ARG A 199 -20.81 -2.46 -4.21
CA ARG A 199 -20.03 -2.12 -5.40
C ARG A 199 -18.61 -2.60 -5.18
N ALA A 200 -18.30 -3.76 -5.74
CA ALA A 200 -16.99 -4.39 -5.59
C ALA A 200 -15.95 -3.79 -6.54
N ASP A 201 -16.35 -3.55 -7.78
CA ASP A 201 -15.46 -3.08 -8.84
C ASP A 201 -15.38 -1.55 -8.88
N PRO A 202 -14.23 -0.99 -9.28
CA PRO A 202 -14.06 0.45 -9.40
C PRO A 202 -14.85 1.00 -10.60
N HIS A 203 -14.95 2.32 -10.68
CA HIS A 203 -15.48 3.00 -11.86
C HIS A 203 -14.72 2.57 -13.13
N PRO A 204 -15.37 2.28 -14.28
CA PRO A 204 -14.68 1.77 -15.47
C PRO A 204 -13.54 2.66 -15.97
N VAL A 205 -13.75 3.98 -15.98
CA VAL A 205 -12.71 4.95 -16.36
C VAL A 205 -11.53 4.94 -15.37
N LEU A 206 -11.78 4.73 -14.07
CA LEU A 206 -10.71 4.59 -13.07
C LEU A 206 -9.95 3.27 -13.26
N ALA A 207 -10.66 2.18 -13.52
CA ALA A 207 -10.09 0.87 -13.81
C ALA A 207 -9.11 0.95 -15.00
N ALA A 208 -9.54 1.62 -16.08
CA ALA A 208 -8.74 1.80 -17.29
C ALA A 208 -7.53 2.74 -17.10
N ALA A 209 -7.63 3.74 -16.22
CA ALA A 209 -6.55 4.68 -15.94
C ALA A 209 -5.40 4.08 -15.11
N TRP A 210 -5.71 3.18 -14.17
CA TRP A 210 -4.74 2.61 -13.22
C TRP A 210 -3.51 1.97 -13.87
N PRO A 211 -3.65 1.06 -14.86
CA PRO A 211 -2.49 0.45 -15.51
C PRO A 211 -1.56 1.47 -16.15
N ALA A 212 -2.11 2.46 -16.86
CA ALA A 212 -1.31 3.50 -17.54
C ALA A 212 -0.58 4.40 -16.54
N TRP A 213 -1.27 4.83 -15.49
CA TRP A 213 -0.67 5.66 -14.45
C TRP A 213 0.44 4.93 -13.69
N ALA A 214 0.18 3.71 -13.21
CA ALA A 214 1.13 2.94 -12.42
C ALA A 214 2.39 2.55 -13.22
N GLU A 215 2.20 2.12 -14.47
CA GLU A 215 3.31 1.84 -15.39
C GLU A 215 4.18 3.08 -15.59
N ARG A 216 3.56 4.24 -15.77
CA ARG A 216 4.30 5.49 -16.00
C ARG A 216 5.12 5.90 -14.79
N VAL A 217 4.59 5.72 -13.58
CA VAL A 217 5.36 5.96 -12.34
C VAL A 217 6.55 5.00 -12.27
N LEU A 218 6.31 3.70 -12.51
CA LEU A 218 7.35 2.66 -12.48
C LEU A 218 8.41 2.84 -13.56
N ALA A 219 8.08 3.48 -14.69
CA ALA A 219 9.02 3.75 -15.77
C ALA A 219 10.22 4.60 -15.31
N HIS A 220 10.06 5.41 -14.26
CA HIS A 220 11.14 6.23 -13.68
C HIS A 220 12.08 5.44 -12.76
N PHE A 221 11.70 4.23 -12.34
CA PHE A 221 12.50 3.38 -11.47
C PHE A 221 13.41 2.46 -12.26
N ARG A 222 14.59 2.19 -11.68
CA ARG A 222 15.64 1.39 -12.31
C ARG A 222 15.92 0.12 -11.53
N THR A 223 16.12 -0.98 -12.26
CA THR A 223 16.67 -2.22 -11.71
C THR A 223 18.15 -2.07 -11.38
N GLU A 224 18.66 -3.07 -10.66
CA GLU A 224 20.08 -3.17 -10.37
C GLU A 224 20.93 -3.09 -11.66
N PRO A 225 22.05 -2.34 -11.67
CA PRO A 225 22.93 -2.20 -12.84
C PRO A 225 23.49 -3.51 -13.35
N ALA A 226 23.68 -4.51 -12.49
CA ALA A 226 24.14 -5.85 -12.86
C ALA A 226 23.17 -6.59 -13.82
N ASP A 227 21.94 -6.08 -13.95
CA ASP A 227 20.90 -6.51 -14.89
C ASP A 227 20.66 -5.49 -16.01
N GLY A 228 21.64 -4.64 -16.29
CA GLY A 228 21.58 -3.65 -17.36
C GLY A 228 20.81 -2.38 -17.02
N GLY A 229 20.37 -2.22 -15.76
CA GLY A 229 19.71 -0.98 -15.29
C GLY A 229 18.37 -0.69 -15.98
N GLY A 230 17.62 -1.74 -16.29
CA GLY A 230 16.32 -1.69 -16.96
C GLY A 230 15.24 -0.93 -16.17
N SER A 231 14.08 -0.74 -16.78
CA SER A 231 12.93 -0.13 -16.12
C SER A 231 12.17 -1.15 -15.26
N PHE A 232 11.60 -0.71 -14.14
CA PHE A 232 10.64 -1.52 -13.37
C PHE A 232 9.29 -1.71 -14.08
N ALA A 233 9.00 -0.96 -15.14
CA ALA A 233 7.73 -1.04 -15.87
C ALA A 233 7.75 -2.05 -17.04
N VAL A 234 8.82 -2.86 -17.17
CA VAL A 234 8.88 -3.89 -18.21
C VAL A 234 7.94 -5.04 -17.86
N ASN A 235 7.18 -5.52 -18.84
CA ASN A 235 6.11 -6.52 -18.66
C ASN A 235 4.95 -6.08 -17.74
N PHE A 236 4.87 -4.81 -17.35
CA PHE A 236 3.81 -4.32 -16.47
C PHE A 236 2.40 -4.59 -17.02
N PRO A 237 1.41 -4.99 -16.18
CA PRO A 237 0.02 -5.20 -16.56
C PRO A 237 -0.61 -4.10 -17.45
N ARG A 238 -1.37 -4.48 -18.49
CA ARG A 238 -1.96 -3.55 -19.48
C ARG A 238 -3.36 -3.07 -19.12
N ASP A 239 -4.12 -3.90 -18.44
CA ASP A 239 -5.51 -3.63 -18.06
C ASP A 239 -5.74 -3.97 -16.58
N PHE A 240 -6.93 -3.62 -16.09
CA PHE A 240 -7.28 -3.80 -14.68
C PHE A 240 -7.39 -5.29 -14.30
N ASP A 241 -7.77 -6.15 -15.24
CA ASP A 241 -7.85 -7.60 -14.99
C ASP A 241 -6.45 -8.21 -14.87
N GLU A 242 -5.48 -7.76 -15.66
CA GLU A 242 -4.06 -8.11 -15.51
C GLU A 242 -3.53 -7.64 -14.15
N LEU A 243 -3.90 -6.45 -13.66
CA LEU A 243 -3.52 -5.99 -12.32
C LEU A 243 -4.08 -6.92 -11.23
N GLU A 244 -5.36 -7.32 -11.34
CA GLU A 244 -5.97 -8.27 -10.41
C GLU A 244 -5.29 -9.64 -10.46
N ARG A 245 -5.06 -10.17 -11.67
CA ARG A 245 -4.35 -11.44 -11.86
C ARG A 245 -2.95 -11.36 -11.26
N PHE A 246 -2.23 -10.26 -11.48
CA PHE A 246 -0.89 -10.07 -10.94
C PHE A 246 -0.91 -10.05 -9.41
N TYR A 247 -1.79 -9.26 -8.80
CA TYR A 247 -1.93 -9.20 -7.35
C TYR A 247 -2.19 -10.60 -6.76
N ARG A 248 -3.08 -11.36 -7.40
CA ARG A 248 -3.41 -12.74 -7.02
C ARG A 248 -2.30 -13.74 -7.31
N TRP A 249 -1.49 -13.52 -8.34
CA TRP A 249 -0.33 -14.34 -8.65
C TRP A 249 0.77 -14.12 -7.59
N PHE A 250 1.10 -12.86 -7.31
CA PHE A 250 2.15 -12.49 -6.36
C PHE A 250 1.87 -12.99 -4.94
N GLN A 251 0.62 -12.90 -4.46
CA GLN A 251 0.23 -13.44 -3.15
C GLN A 251 0.33 -14.98 -3.04
N ASN A 252 0.31 -15.69 -4.16
CA ASN A 252 0.21 -17.15 -4.22
C ASN A 252 1.53 -17.80 -4.65
N LEU A 253 2.61 -17.03 -4.76
CA LEU A 253 3.92 -17.59 -5.03
C LEU A 253 4.30 -18.60 -3.94
N PRO A 254 4.86 -19.77 -4.28
CA PRO A 254 5.26 -20.80 -3.32
C PRO A 254 6.56 -20.40 -2.62
N MET A 255 6.48 -19.38 -1.75
CA MET A 255 7.62 -18.77 -1.09
C MET A 255 8.37 -19.72 -0.16
N ASP A 256 7.76 -20.81 0.27
CA ASP A 256 8.41 -21.90 0.99
C ASP A 256 9.58 -22.52 0.21
N ARG A 257 9.50 -22.52 -1.13
CA ARG A 257 10.56 -23.04 -2.02
C ARG A 257 11.73 -22.08 -2.17
N PHE A 258 11.47 -20.78 -2.06
CA PHE A 258 12.44 -19.73 -2.39
C PHE A 258 13.06 -19.08 -1.15
N THR A 259 12.47 -19.27 0.02
CA THR A 259 12.85 -18.54 1.24
C THR A 259 13.62 -19.43 2.20
N ASN A 260 14.88 -19.06 2.47
CA ASN A 260 15.68 -19.64 3.54
C ASN A 260 15.27 -19.08 4.93
N ASP A 261 15.82 -19.65 6.01
CA ASP A 261 15.45 -19.24 7.37
C ASP A 261 15.87 -17.80 7.72
N GLU A 262 16.98 -17.30 7.16
CA GLU A 262 17.43 -15.92 7.38
C GLU A 262 16.40 -14.93 6.81
N ASP A 263 16.00 -15.12 5.56
CA ASP A 263 15.08 -14.22 4.86
C ASP A 263 13.65 -14.36 5.37
N ARG A 264 13.24 -15.56 5.80
CA ARG A 264 11.96 -15.79 6.49
C ARG A 264 11.90 -14.99 7.80
N ARG A 265 12.98 -15.01 8.59
CA ARG A 265 13.06 -14.21 9.82
C ARG A 265 13.00 -12.70 9.54
N LYS A 266 13.73 -12.22 8.52
CA LYS A 266 13.66 -10.81 8.12
C LYS A 266 12.24 -10.41 7.73
N GLY A 267 11.58 -11.22 6.92
CA GLY A 267 10.18 -11.01 6.54
C GLY A 267 9.28 -10.89 7.77
N HIS A 268 9.36 -11.85 8.70
CA HIS A 268 8.58 -11.83 9.93
C HIS A 268 8.81 -10.56 10.76
N GLU A 269 10.07 -10.19 11.00
CA GLU A 269 10.44 -8.98 11.74
C GLU A 269 9.88 -7.71 11.08
N LEU A 270 9.96 -7.63 9.75
CA LEU A 270 9.39 -6.53 8.98
C LEU A 270 7.87 -6.47 9.11
N ALA A 271 7.20 -7.60 8.96
CA ALA A 271 5.74 -7.68 9.03
C ALA A 271 5.22 -7.27 10.42
N GLU A 272 5.91 -7.66 11.49
CA GLU A 272 5.63 -7.21 12.85
C GLU A 272 5.91 -5.70 13.03
N ALA A 273 6.97 -5.17 12.43
CA ALA A 273 7.30 -3.75 12.52
C ALA A 273 6.29 -2.85 11.77
N PHE A 274 5.87 -3.24 10.56
CA PHE A 274 4.81 -2.53 9.82
C PHE A 274 3.46 -2.62 10.53
N THR A 275 3.12 -3.79 11.07
CA THR A 275 1.91 -3.98 11.88
C THR A 275 1.91 -3.06 13.08
N ARG A 276 3.03 -2.99 13.81
CA ARG A 276 3.19 -2.11 14.98
C ARG A 276 3.06 -0.64 14.59
N GLN A 277 3.74 -0.21 13.54
CA GLN A 277 3.66 1.15 13.02
C GLN A 277 2.22 1.55 12.69
N PHE A 278 1.47 0.69 11.99
CA PHE A 278 0.06 0.95 11.69
C PHE A 278 -0.77 1.10 12.97
N CYS A 279 -0.61 0.18 13.93
CA CYS A 279 -1.26 0.29 15.23
C CYS A 279 -0.89 1.59 15.93
N GLU A 280 0.39 2.00 15.86
CA GLU A 280 0.89 3.18 16.54
C GLU A 280 0.29 4.48 15.97
N LEU A 281 0.07 4.53 14.66
CA LEU A 281 -0.52 5.68 13.98
C LEU A 281 -2.01 5.84 14.28
N TRP A 282 -2.76 4.74 14.36
CA TRP A 282 -4.22 4.78 14.23
C TRP A 282 -4.98 4.31 15.47
N PHE A 283 -4.32 3.62 16.39
CA PHE A 283 -4.96 3.08 17.58
C PHE A 283 -4.25 3.59 18.83
N PRO A 284 -5.00 3.94 19.90
CA PRO A 284 -4.39 4.12 21.20
C PRO A 284 -3.80 2.78 21.66
N ARG A 285 -2.76 2.83 22.51
CA ARG A 285 -1.99 1.64 22.96
C ARG A 285 -2.86 0.46 23.41
N GLN A 286 -3.95 0.74 24.10
CA GLN A 286 -4.90 -0.23 24.64
C GLN A 286 -5.69 -0.97 23.56
N LEU A 287 -5.80 -0.40 22.36
CA LEU A 287 -6.52 -0.92 21.20
C LEU A 287 -5.58 -1.41 20.09
N HIS A 288 -4.27 -1.51 20.33
CA HIS A 288 -3.33 -2.07 19.34
C HIS A 288 -3.69 -3.51 18.95
N TRP A 289 -4.31 -4.28 19.85
CA TRP A 289 -4.83 -5.61 19.52
C TRP A 289 -5.91 -5.56 18.42
N LEU A 290 -6.75 -4.51 18.42
CA LEU A 290 -7.78 -4.29 17.40
C LEU A 290 -7.14 -3.89 16.08
N GLY A 291 -6.14 -3.00 16.09
CA GLY A 291 -5.35 -2.68 14.90
C GLY A 291 -4.68 -3.91 14.28
N ARG A 292 -4.11 -4.79 15.11
CA ARG A 292 -3.58 -6.09 14.66
C ARG A 292 -4.68 -6.98 14.08
N LEU A 293 -5.85 -7.07 14.73
CA LEU A 293 -6.98 -7.85 14.22
C LEU A 293 -7.46 -7.35 12.86
N VAL A 294 -7.50 -6.02 12.66
CA VAL A 294 -7.80 -5.39 11.36
C VAL A 294 -6.83 -5.89 10.29
N LEU A 295 -5.53 -5.77 10.52
CA LEU A 295 -4.50 -6.21 9.57
C LEU A 295 -4.56 -7.71 9.30
N LEU A 296 -4.69 -8.54 10.34
CA LEU A 296 -4.79 -9.99 10.18
C LEU A 296 -6.04 -10.42 9.39
N THR A 297 -7.10 -9.61 9.40
CA THR A 297 -8.32 -9.86 8.65
C THR A 297 -8.16 -9.51 7.17
N ILE A 298 -7.44 -8.43 6.85
CA ILE A 298 -7.29 -7.92 5.48
C ILE A 298 -6.11 -8.52 4.71
N VAL A 299 -5.05 -8.95 5.40
CA VAL A 299 -3.87 -9.53 4.74
C VAL A 299 -4.20 -10.97 4.34
N PRO A 300 -3.95 -11.38 3.07
CA PRO A 300 -4.20 -12.72 2.59
C PRO A 300 -3.55 -13.80 3.46
N ARG A 301 -4.16 -14.99 3.50
CA ARG A 301 -3.72 -16.10 4.35
C ARG A 301 -2.27 -16.51 4.05
N GLN A 302 -1.94 -16.67 2.77
CA GLN A 302 -0.63 -17.09 2.28
C GLN A 302 0.47 -16.14 2.75
N VAL A 303 0.24 -14.82 2.61
CA VAL A 303 1.16 -13.79 3.10
C VAL A 303 1.33 -13.86 4.62
N ARG A 304 0.25 -14.07 5.38
CA ARG A 304 0.33 -14.21 6.85
C ARG A 304 1.08 -15.46 7.29
N GLU A 305 0.91 -16.57 6.58
CA GLU A 305 1.61 -17.83 6.85
C GLU A 305 3.10 -17.69 6.55
N GLN A 306 3.45 -17.14 5.38
CA GLN A 306 4.85 -16.86 5.01
C GLN A 306 5.55 -15.95 6.04
N GLN A 307 4.82 -14.94 6.56
CA GLN A 307 5.35 -14.00 7.56
C GLN A 307 5.14 -14.42 9.01
N GLN A 308 4.57 -15.59 9.27
CA GLN A 308 4.32 -16.09 10.63
C GLN A 308 3.54 -15.11 11.53
N LEU A 309 2.60 -14.35 10.95
CA LEU A 309 1.80 -13.35 11.69
C LEU A 309 0.65 -13.95 12.51
N GLY A 310 0.35 -15.22 12.27
CA GLY A 310 -0.81 -15.92 12.84
C GLY A 310 -2.12 -15.63 12.09
N HIS A 311 -3.23 -16.06 12.68
CA HIS A 311 -4.54 -15.92 12.07
C HIS A 311 -5.52 -15.11 12.93
N PRO A 312 -6.41 -14.33 12.30
CA PRO A 312 -7.40 -13.59 13.05
C PRO A 312 -8.40 -14.57 13.66
N ASN A 313 -8.90 -14.24 14.85
CA ASN A 313 -10.06 -14.92 15.42
C ASN A 313 -11.26 -14.79 14.44
N ARG A 314 -11.97 -15.88 14.17
CA ARG A 314 -13.05 -15.92 13.15
C ARG A 314 -14.16 -14.90 13.43
N PHE A 315 -14.56 -14.77 14.68
CA PHE A 315 -15.61 -13.83 15.08
C PHE A 315 -15.11 -12.38 14.97
N GLY A 316 -13.90 -12.11 15.46
CA GLY A 316 -13.25 -10.80 15.30
C GLY A 316 -13.10 -10.39 13.83
N ALA A 317 -12.68 -11.33 12.97
CA ALA A 317 -12.57 -11.10 11.53
C ALA A 317 -13.94 -10.80 10.89
N ALA A 318 -15.00 -11.51 11.29
CA ALA A 318 -16.36 -11.24 10.82
C ALA A 318 -16.82 -9.83 11.20
N LEU A 319 -16.55 -9.37 12.42
CA LEU A 319 -16.87 -8.01 12.86
C LEU A 319 -16.07 -6.95 12.09
N VAL A 320 -14.78 -7.17 11.87
CA VAL A 320 -13.95 -6.26 11.06
C VAL A 320 -14.48 -6.17 9.62
N ARG A 321 -14.82 -7.30 9.00
CA ARG A 321 -15.41 -7.29 7.65
C ARG A 321 -16.75 -6.58 7.62
N LEU A 322 -17.61 -6.82 8.60
CA LEU A 322 -18.90 -6.12 8.71
C LEU A 322 -18.71 -4.61 8.86
N PHE A 323 -17.77 -4.18 9.71
CA PHE A 323 -17.44 -2.77 9.88
C PHE A 323 -17.03 -2.12 8.55
N PHE A 324 -16.05 -2.70 7.84
CA PHE A 324 -15.63 -2.16 6.55
C PHE A 324 -16.72 -2.22 5.49
N LYS A 325 -17.52 -3.29 5.44
CA LYS A 325 -18.68 -3.37 4.55
C LYS A 325 -19.65 -2.20 4.79
N ILE A 326 -20.02 -1.95 6.05
CA ILE A 326 -20.93 -0.85 6.40
C ILE A 326 -20.32 0.50 5.99
N GLN A 327 -19.05 0.74 6.32
CA GLN A 327 -18.37 1.99 5.98
C GLN A 327 -18.33 2.24 4.47
N ILE A 328 -17.96 1.22 3.68
CA ILE A 328 -17.88 1.31 2.22
C ILE A 328 -19.28 1.49 1.62
N ASP A 329 -20.25 0.65 2.01
CA ASP A 329 -21.61 0.72 1.47
C ASP A 329 -22.28 2.08 1.82
N LEU A 330 -21.96 2.65 2.99
CA LEU A 330 -22.44 3.98 3.38
C LEU A 330 -21.77 5.09 2.54
N ALA A 331 -20.45 5.03 2.37
CA ALA A 331 -19.72 5.98 1.53
C ALA A 331 -20.24 5.95 0.07
N ASP A 332 -20.53 4.76 -0.46
CA ASP A 332 -21.10 4.58 -1.80
C ASP A 332 -22.51 5.17 -1.91
N ALA A 333 -23.30 5.17 -0.82
CA ALA A 333 -24.67 5.71 -0.79
C ALA A 333 -24.73 7.23 -0.58
N LEU A 334 -23.78 7.81 0.15
CA LEU A 334 -23.72 9.24 0.43
C LEU A 334 -23.31 10.06 -0.80
N PRO A 335 -23.68 11.35 -0.91
CA PRO A 335 -23.14 12.22 -1.95
C PRO A 335 -21.61 12.28 -1.93
N ASP A 336 -21.01 12.48 -3.10
CA ASP A 336 -19.56 12.62 -3.22
C ASP A 336 -19.08 13.91 -2.53
N PRO A 337 -17.88 13.92 -1.93
CA PRO A 337 -17.33 15.10 -1.29
C PRO A 337 -17.21 16.30 -2.24
N VAL A 338 -17.55 17.50 -1.77
CA VAL A 338 -17.43 18.74 -2.55
C VAL A 338 -15.98 19.20 -2.66
N ARG A 339 -15.15 18.89 -1.66
CA ARG A 339 -13.75 19.29 -1.56
C ARG A 339 -12.83 18.08 -1.54
N PRO A 340 -11.59 18.21 -2.04
CA PRO A 340 -10.59 17.15 -1.96
C PRO A 340 -10.07 17.06 -0.52
N SER A 341 -10.84 16.47 0.40
CA SER A 341 -10.53 16.47 1.84
C SER A 341 -9.17 15.87 2.18
N PHE A 342 -8.68 14.95 1.35
CA PHE A 342 -7.36 14.35 1.57
C PHE A 342 -6.20 15.26 1.18
N TYR A 343 -6.46 16.33 0.42
CA TYR A 343 -5.43 17.31 0.07
C TYR A 343 -4.91 18.04 1.31
N ASP A 344 -5.79 18.36 2.26
CA ASP A 344 -5.39 19.06 3.49
C ASP A 344 -4.47 18.17 4.35
N ASP A 345 -4.78 16.87 4.48
CA ASP A 345 -3.93 15.88 5.15
C ASP A 345 -2.56 15.76 4.47
N TYR A 346 -2.56 15.68 3.14
CA TYR A 346 -1.35 15.63 2.32
C TYR A 346 -0.47 16.86 2.52
N MET A 347 -1.05 18.06 2.47
CA MET A 347 -0.31 19.31 2.67
C MET A 347 0.18 19.48 4.11
N ALA A 348 -0.61 19.03 5.09
CA ALA A 348 -0.21 19.04 6.50
C ALA A 348 1.06 18.20 6.72
N CYS A 349 1.15 17.03 6.08
CA CYS A 349 2.33 16.16 6.19
C CYS A 349 3.60 16.85 5.66
N LYS A 350 3.51 17.59 4.56
CA LYS A 350 4.66 18.33 3.97
C LYS A 350 5.24 19.39 4.89
N GLY A 351 4.44 19.96 5.78
CA GLY A 351 4.88 20.94 6.76
C GLY A 351 5.66 20.35 7.95
N TRP A 352 5.77 19.02 8.05
CA TRP A 352 6.40 18.38 9.20
C TRP A 352 7.93 18.37 9.06
N GLY A 353 8.61 18.58 10.19
CA GLY A 353 10.04 18.29 10.27
C GLY A 353 10.27 16.77 10.22
N TRP A 354 10.76 16.25 9.09
CA TRP A 354 10.98 14.81 8.85
C TRP A 354 11.70 14.10 10.01
N SER A 355 12.72 14.73 10.58
CA SER A 355 13.50 14.18 11.70
C SER A 355 12.74 14.10 13.03
N LYS A 356 11.59 14.76 13.15
CA LYS A 356 10.77 14.84 14.37
C LYS A 356 9.51 13.98 14.29
N ILE A 357 9.21 13.36 13.15
CA ILE A 357 7.96 12.63 12.92
C ILE A 357 7.73 11.54 13.96
N ASP A 358 8.69 10.62 14.15
CA ASP A 358 8.55 9.53 15.11
C ASP A 358 8.33 10.04 16.54
N ALA A 359 9.08 11.08 16.95
CA ALA A 359 8.88 11.72 18.25
C ALA A 359 7.49 12.37 18.38
N ASN A 360 6.96 12.95 17.31
CA ASN A 360 5.62 13.53 17.28
C ASN A 360 4.55 12.45 17.44
N VAL A 361 4.65 11.34 16.70
CA VAL A 361 3.70 10.22 16.80
C VAL A 361 3.66 9.66 18.21
N VAL A 362 4.82 9.40 18.83
CA VAL A 362 4.90 8.92 20.22
C VAL A 362 4.23 9.90 21.21
N ARG A 363 4.42 11.21 21.02
CA ARG A 363 3.77 12.24 21.85
C ARG A 363 2.25 12.23 21.69
N VAL A 364 1.76 12.11 20.45
CA VAL A 364 0.32 12.04 20.15
C VAL A 364 -0.28 10.77 20.75
N GLN A 365 0.37 9.62 20.58
CA GLN A 365 -0.04 8.35 21.18
C GLN A 365 -0.21 8.45 22.69
N LYS A 366 0.79 9.03 23.38
CA LYS A 366 0.74 9.18 24.85
C LYS A 366 -0.48 10.00 25.28
N ARG A 367 -0.79 11.09 24.56
CA ARG A 367 -1.98 11.91 24.82
C ARG A 367 -3.28 11.17 24.55
N SER A 368 -3.38 10.43 23.45
CA SER A 368 -4.56 9.65 23.10
C SER A 368 -4.82 8.51 24.10
N ALA A 369 -3.77 7.82 24.54
CA ALA A 369 -3.86 6.78 25.56
C ALA A 369 -4.32 7.33 26.91
N GLN A 370 -3.86 8.54 27.30
CA GLN A 370 -4.34 9.22 28.50
C GLN A 370 -5.82 9.57 28.42
N LYS A 371 -6.27 10.14 27.29
CA LYS A 371 -7.70 10.45 27.06
C LYS A 371 -8.58 9.19 27.15
N LEU A 372 -8.15 8.09 26.51
CA LEU A 372 -8.90 6.84 26.57
C LEU A 372 -8.94 6.26 27.98
N ASN A 373 -7.83 6.30 28.74
CA ASN A 373 -7.82 5.86 30.13
C ASN A 373 -8.83 6.64 30.98
N VAL A 374 -8.89 7.97 30.82
CA VAL A 374 -9.87 8.80 31.52
C VAL A 374 -11.29 8.37 31.13
N LEU A 375 -11.57 8.19 29.84
CA LEU A 375 -12.88 7.77 29.36
C LEU A 375 -13.29 6.39 29.89
N LEU A 376 -12.36 5.42 29.92
CA LEU A 376 -12.60 4.09 30.47
C LEU A 376 -12.86 4.13 31.97
N VAL A 377 -12.12 4.95 32.73
CA VAL A 377 -12.37 5.16 34.17
C VAL A 377 -13.75 5.77 34.39
N VAL A 378 -14.12 6.81 33.63
CA VAL A 378 -15.47 7.42 33.71
C VAL A 378 -16.54 6.39 33.40
N LEU A 379 -16.36 5.58 32.36
CA LEU A 379 -17.32 4.54 31.97
C LEU A 379 -17.45 3.45 33.04
N LEU A 380 -16.34 3.04 33.66
CA LEU A 380 -16.34 2.11 34.80
C LEU A 380 -17.04 2.70 36.03
N VAL A 381 -16.85 3.98 36.33
CA VAL A 381 -17.55 4.67 37.42
C VAL A 381 -19.06 4.74 37.14
N ILE A 382 -19.47 5.06 35.91
CA ILE A 382 -20.89 5.10 35.52
C ILE A 382 -21.52 3.71 35.61
N VAL A 383 -20.85 2.68 35.07
CA VAL A 383 -21.34 1.29 35.14
C VAL A 383 -21.40 0.82 36.59
N GLY A 384 -20.36 1.09 37.38
CA GLY A 384 -20.31 0.75 38.81
C GLY A 384 -21.42 1.44 39.61
N ALA A 385 -21.65 2.73 39.38
CA ALA A 385 -22.75 3.47 40.00
C ALA A 385 -24.12 2.94 39.55
N GLY A 386 -24.29 2.56 38.28
CA GLY A 386 -25.52 1.96 37.75
C GLY A 386 -25.81 0.57 38.33
N LEU A 387 -24.78 -0.26 38.54
CA LEU A 387 -24.90 -1.55 39.21
C LEU A 387 -25.19 -1.39 40.70
N PHE A 388 -24.54 -0.43 41.37
CA PHE A 388 -24.79 -0.12 42.78
C PHE A 388 -26.21 0.42 43.00
N TRP A 389 -26.70 1.30 42.12
CA TRP A 389 -28.06 1.84 42.14
C TRP A 389 -29.13 0.79 41.85
N ARG A 390 -28.86 -0.19 40.98
CA ARG A 390 -29.74 -1.34 40.76
C ARG A 390 -29.76 -2.28 41.97
N SER A 391 -28.62 -2.49 42.62
CA SER A 391 -28.51 -3.28 43.85
C SER A 391 -29.25 -2.64 45.02
N SER A 392 -29.18 -1.30 45.15
CA SER A 392 -29.84 -0.55 46.23
C SER A 392 -31.35 -0.39 46.06
N LYS A 393 -31.91 -0.74 44.90
CA LYS A 393 -33.37 -0.73 44.63
C LYS A 393 -34.00 -2.13 44.65
N GLY A 394 -33.20 -3.17 44.90
CA GLY A 394 -33.64 -4.55 45.06
C GLY A 394 -33.74 -5.02 46.50
N LEU A 395 -33.81 -4.09 47.47
CA LEU A 395 -34.06 -4.32 48.89
C LEU A 395 -35.41 -3.71 49.29
#